data_AF-A0A950LQ28-F1
#
_entry.id   AF-A0A950LQ28-F1
#
_cell.length_a   1.000
_cell.length_b   1.000
_cell.length_c   1.000
_cell.angle_alpha   90.00
_cell.angle_beta   90.00
_cell.angle_gamma   90.00
#
_symmetry.space_group_name_H-M   'P 1'
#
loop_
_entity.id
_entity.type
_entity.pdbx_description
1 polymer ?
#
loop_
_entity_poly.entity_id
_entity_poly.type
_entity_poly.pdbx_seq_one_letter_code
_entity_poly.pdbx_strand_id
1 'polypeptide(L)'
;MTFVASEGKGWRDIGAACGEAIADLLIETCPSIDDNSLDAALRRAGKRLRTIMLERGAQPPDVAAALDAMTAAFRSRLQRLEFFG
;
A
#
# COMPACT_ATOMS: atom_id res chain seq x y z
N MET A 1 28.25 2.02 -4.81
CA MET A 1 27.06 2.77 -5.23
C MET A 1 26.17 2.95 -4.02
N THR A 2 26.23 4.12 -3.40
CA THR A 2 25.37 4.46 -2.25
C THR A 2 24.01 4.86 -2.82
N PHE A 3 23.00 4.01 -2.62
CA PHE A 3 21.61 4.37 -2.92
C PHE A 3 21.19 5.42 -1.90
N VAL A 4 21.48 6.69 -2.17
CA VAL A 4 20.80 7.80 -1.51
C VAL A 4 19.40 7.77 -2.08
N ALA A 5 18.50 7.05 -1.39
CA ALA A 5 17.08 7.21 -1.58
C ALA A 5 16.81 8.70 -1.40
N SER A 6 16.49 9.39 -2.50
CA SER A 6 16.04 10.78 -2.44
C SER A 6 14.86 10.82 -1.47
N GLU A 7 15.11 11.41 -0.31
CA GLU A 7 14.30 11.34 0.92
C GLU A 7 12.82 11.66 0.64
N GLY A 8 11.87 10.93 1.23
CA GLY A 8 10.44 11.14 1.04
C GLY A 8 9.81 10.45 -0.18
N LYS A 9 10.36 10.69 -1.38
CA LYS A 9 9.62 10.37 -2.61
C LYS A 9 9.66 8.88 -2.97
N GLY A 10 10.83 8.24 -2.84
CA GLY A 10 10.98 6.82 -3.18
C GLY A 10 10.15 5.90 -2.28
N TRP A 11 10.02 6.23 -1.00
CA TRP A 11 9.22 5.45 -0.06
C TRP A 11 7.72 5.56 -0.33
N ARG A 12 7.25 6.74 -0.74
CA ARG A 12 5.85 6.96 -1.15
C ARG A 12 5.51 6.17 -2.41
N ASP A 13 6.38 6.14 -3.40
CA ASP A 13 6.23 5.31 -4.61
C ASP A 13 6.18 3.82 -4.26
N ILE A 14 7.05 3.34 -3.37
CA ILE A 14 7.01 1.95 -2.88
C ILE A 14 5.69 1.64 -2.19
N GLY A 15 5.18 2.55 -1.36
CA GLY A 15 3.87 2.43 -0.72
C GLY A 15 2.74 2.32 -1.74
N ALA A 16 2.69 3.23 -2.71
CA ALA A 16 1.66 3.23 -3.75
C ALA A 16 1.72 1.94 -4.60
N ALA A 17 2.90 1.51 -5.03
CA ALA A 17 3.09 0.29 -5.82
C ALA A 17 2.68 -0.97 -5.03
N CYS A 18 3.02 -1.05 -3.74
CA CYS A 18 2.55 -2.14 -2.89
C CYS A 18 1.04 -2.10 -2.69
N GLY A 19 0.45 -0.91 -2.51
CA GLY A 19 -0.99 -0.76 -2.43
C GLY A 19 -1.69 -1.27 -3.68
N GLU A 20 -1.19 -0.91 -4.85
CA GLU A 20 -1.77 -1.33 -6.12
C GLU A 20 -1.67 -2.85 -6.33
N ALA A 21 -0.51 -3.45 -6.06
CA ALA A 21 -0.32 -4.90 -6.18
C ALA A 21 -1.22 -5.71 -5.23
N ILE A 22 -1.47 -5.18 -4.03
CA ILE A 22 -2.32 -5.85 -3.04
C ILE A 22 -3.79 -5.67 -3.41
N ALA A 23 -4.16 -4.54 -4.01
CA ALA A 23 -5.50 -4.34 -4.58
C ALA A 23 -5.75 -5.40 -5.64
N ASP A 24 -4.87 -5.49 -6.64
CA ASP A 24 -4.99 -6.46 -7.73
C ASP A 24 -5.13 -7.89 -7.19
N LEU A 25 -4.26 -8.29 -6.25
CA LEU A 25 -4.33 -9.62 -5.63
C LEU A 25 -5.68 -9.88 -4.93
N LEU A 26 -6.23 -8.89 -4.22
CA LEU A 26 -7.52 -9.04 -3.52
C LEU A 26 -8.70 -9.06 -4.47
N ILE A 27 -8.64 -8.32 -5.56
CA ILE A 27 -9.67 -8.33 -6.59
C ILE A 27 -9.69 -9.69 -7.29
N GLU A 28 -8.52 -10.24 -7.61
CA GLU A 28 -8.40 -11.58 -8.21
C GLU A 28 -8.84 -12.70 -7.26
N THR A 29 -8.55 -12.57 -5.97
CA THR A 29 -8.85 -13.63 -4.99
C THR A 29 -10.22 -13.51 -4.31
N CYS A 30 -10.82 -12.32 -4.29
CA CYS A 30 -12.13 -12.04 -3.71
C CYS A 30 -12.94 -11.12 -4.63
N PRO A 31 -13.83 -11.65 -5.49
CA PRO A 31 -14.75 -10.82 -6.29
C PRO A 31 -15.80 -10.06 -5.45
N SER A 32 -15.93 -10.39 -4.16
CA SER A 32 -16.70 -9.61 -3.18
C SER A 32 -15.77 -9.19 -2.04
N ILE A 33 -15.10 -8.05 -2.21
CA ILE A 33 -14.39 -7.40 -1.11
C ILE A 33 -15.42 -6.59 -0.31
N ASP A 34 -15.83 -7.11 0.84
CA ASP A 34 -16.50 -6.30 1.85
C ASP A 34 -15.51 -5.31 2.50
N ASP A 35 -16.00 -4.15 2.97
CA ASP A 35 -15.21 -3.15 3.72
C ASP A 35 -14.38 -3.75 4.88
N ASN A 36 -14.89 -4.81 5.52
CA ASN A 36 -14.16 -5.52 6.58
C ASN A 36 -12.95 -6.31 6.05
N SER A 37 -13.05 -6.90 4.86
CA SER A 37 -11.95 -7.62 4.21
C SER A 37 -10.90 -6.64 3.68
N LEU A 38 -11.35 -5.47 3.23
CA LEU A 38 -10.52 -4.33 2.82
C LEU A 38 -9.60 -3.87 3.96
N ASP A 39 -10.17 -3.62 5.13
CA ASP A 39 -9.44 -3.11 6.29
C ASP A 39 -8.45 -4.16 6.83
N ALA A 40 -8.84 -5.44 6.83
CA ALA A 40 -7.95 -6.55 7.22
C ALA A 40 -6.74 -6.67 6.28
N ALA A 41 -6.96 -6.54 4.98
CA ALA A 41 -5.90 -6.53 3.98
C ALA A 41 -4.95 -5.36 4.14
N LEU A 42 -5.48 -4.14 4.26
CA LEU A 42 -4.69 -2.93 4.49
C LEU A 42 -3.84 -3.04 5.77
N ARG A 43 -4.39 -3.59 6.86
CA ARG A 43 -3.62 -3.81 8.09
C ARG A 43 -2.48 -4.81 7.90
N ARG A 44 -2.72 -5.96 7.25
CA ARG A 44 -1.67 -6.95 7.01
C ARG A 44 -0.56 -6.41 6.12
N ALA A 45 -0.97 -5.79 5.02
CA ALA A 45 -0.09 -5.17 4.05
C ALA A 45 0.73 -4.04 4.67
N GLY A 46 0.07 -3.13 5.38
CA GLY A 46 0.70 -2.01 6.03
C GLY A 46 1.68 -2.43 7.12
N LYS A 47 1.36 -3.49 7.89
CA LYS A 47 2.29 -4.06 8.87
C LYS A 47 3.54 -4.63 8.21
N ARG A 48 3.39 -5.30 7.06
CA ARG A 48 4.51 -5.88 6.29
C ARG A 48 5.35 -4.81 5.61
N LEU A 49 4.71 -3.81 5.00
CA LEU A 49 5.37 -2.65 4.39
C LEU A 49 6.17 -1.88 5.43
N ARG A 50 5.58 -1.62 6.60
CA ARG A 50 6.25 -0.98 7.73
C ARG A 50 7.50 -1.74 8.15
N THR A 51 7.43 -3.07 8.29
CA THR A 51 8.60 -3.87 8.64
C THR A 51 9.69 -3.75 7.57
N ILE A 52 9.36 -3.95 6.29
CA ILE A 52 10.32 -3.86 5.19
C ILE A 52 10.98 -2.48 5.13
N MET A 53 10.21 -1.42 5.33
CA MET A 53 10.71 -0.05 5.32
C MET A 53 11.64 0.22 6.49
N LEU A 54 11.27 -0.20 7.70
CA LEU A 54 12.12 -0.07 8.88
C LEU A 54 13.42 -0.88 8.73
N GLU A 55 13.35 -2.10 8.18
CA GLU A 55 14.53 -2.93 7.90
C GLU A 55 15.47 -2.31 6.86
N ARG A 56 14.92 -1.53 5.93
CA ARG A 56 15.70 -0.79 4.93
C ARG A 56 16.15 0.60 5.40
N GLY A 57 15.91 0.95 6.66
CA GLY A 57 16.33 2.22 7.25
C GLY A 57 15.45 3.41 6.89
N ALA A 58 14.21 3.18 6.43
CA ALA A 58 13.24 4.25 6.22
C ALA A 58 12.86 4.90 7.56
N GLN A 59 12.70 6.23 7.57
CA GLN A 59 12.30 6.92 8.79
C GLN A 59 10.80 6.71 9.05
N PRO A 60 10.36 6.70 10.32
CA PRO A 60 8.93 6.61 10.66
C PRO A 60 8.00 7.56 9.90
N PRO A 61 8.34 8.84 9.61
CA PRO A 61 7.52 9.70 8.76
C PRO A 61 7.40 9.21 7.31
N ASP A 62 8.45 8.65 6.71
CA ASP A 62 8.39 8.07 5.36
C ASP A 62 7.48 6.86 5.31
N VAL A 63 7.54 6.02 6.35
CA VAL A 63 6.68 4.84 6.47
C VAL A 63 5.21 5.26 6.57
N ALA A 64 4.91 6.27 7.39
CA ALA A 64 3.56 6.80 7.50
C ALA A 64 3.06 7.34 6.15
N ALA A 65 3.88 8.11 5.44
CA ALA A 65 3.54 8.65 4.12
C ALA A 65 3.32 7.55 3.07
N ALA A 66 4.10 6.48 3.13
CA ALA A 66 3.95 5.34 2.23
C ALA A 66 2.70 4.50 2.52
N LEU A 67 2.36 4.30 3.79
CA LEU A 67 1.13 3.62 4.20
C LEU A 67 -0.12 4.41 3.81
N ASP A 68 -0.05 5.73 3.92
CA ASP A 68 -1.11 6.63 3.47
C ASP A 68 -1.29 6.57 1.95
N ALA A 69 -0.18 6.66 1.20
CA ALA A 69 -0.18 6.51 -0.27
C ALA A 69 -0.71 5.13 -0.71
N MET A 70 -0.31 4.06 -0.03
CA MET A 70 -0.82 2.72 -0.22
C MET A 70 -2.35 2.69 -0.05
N THR A 71 -2.86 3.23 1.05
CA THR A 71 -4.29 3.21 1.39
C THR A 71 -5.10 4.02 0.38
N ALA A 72 -4.57 5.17 -0.05
CA ALA A 72 -5.20 6.01 -1.06
C ALA A 72 -5.25 5.33 -2.44
N ALA A 73 -4.15 4.72 -2.89
CA ALA A 73 -4.09 3.98 -4.15
C ALA A 73 -5.08 2.79 -4.14
N PHE A 74 -5.10 2.04 -3.04
CA PHE A 74 -5.97 0.90 -2.83
C PHE A 74 -7.46 1.29 -2.86
N ARG A 75 -7.85 2.34 -2.12
CA ARG A 75 -9.22 2.86 -2.12
C ARG A 75 -9.64 3.39 -3.50
N SER A 76 -8.76 4.10 -4.19
CA SER A 76 -9.03 4.60 -5.56
C SER A 76 -9.24 3.46 -6.56
N ARG A 77 -8.52 2.35 -6.40
CA ARG A 77 -8.66 1.15 -7.23
C ARG A 77 -10.00 0.45 -6.95
N LEU A 78 -10.33 0.28 -5.66
CA LEU A 78 -11.58 -0.34 -5.24
C LEU A 78 -12.80 0.44 -5.74
N GLN A 79 -12.82 1.76 -5.55
CA GLN A 79 -13.88 2.62 -6.07
C GLN A 79 -14.03 2.46 -7.59
N ARG A 80 -12.92 2.39 -8.33
CA ARG A 80 -12.98 2.16 -9.78
C ARG A 80 -13.64 0.83 -10.16
N LEU A 81 -13.61 -0.18 -9.30
CA LEU A 81 -14.20 -1.49 -9.56
C LEU A 81 -15.65 -1.56 -9.12
N GLU A 82 -16.00 -0.92 -7.99
CA GLU A 82 -17.41 -0.80 -7.56
C GLU A 82 -18.28 -0.03 -8.56
N PHE A 83 -17.71 0.91 -9.31
CA PHE A 83 -18.42 1.63 -10.39
C PHE A 83 -18.58 0.82 -11.69
N PHE A 84 -17.93 -0.33 -11.82
CA PHE A 84 -18.03 -1.23 -12.97
C PHE A 84 -18.76 -2.55 -12.67
N GLY A 85 -19.23 -2.73 -11.42
CA GLY A 85 -20.05 -3.87 -10.97
C GLY A 85 -21.54 -3.67 -11.20
#